data_AF-A0A8S9MSQ1-F1
#
_entry.id   AF-A0A8S9MSQ1-F1
#
_cell.length_a   1.000
_cell.length_b   1.000
_cell.length_c   1.000
_cell.angle_alpha   90.00
_cell.angle_beta   90.00
_cell.angle_gamma   90.00
#
_symmetry.space_group_name_H-M   'P 1'
#
loop_
_entity.id
_entity.type
_entity.pdbx_description
1 polymer ?
#
loop_
_entity_poly.entity_id
_entity_poly.type
_entity_poly.pdbx_seq_one_letter_code
_entity_poly.pdbx_strand_id
1 'polypeptide(L)'
;TFDAVDGKQARRTNSSSPLGELFDHGCDALACAFETMAYGSTAMCGRDTFWFWIISAIPFIGSTWETYFTNILTLPVVNGPTEGLALIYCGHFFTAIVGAEWWAQQFGESIPLFSWVPFLNEITTSRVVLITMVAFAVIPTLAFSVSNVYKVIQPRKGSMFVALSMLFPFVGLLAGVLIWDYLSPTDLIRNYPHLVVLGTGLAFGFIVSLLYLPFALANALTARLNNGVALVDEFWVLLGYCIFTMALYMHFATSVIHEITTALGIYCFRFV
;
A
#
# COMPACT_ATOMS: atom_id res chain seq x y z
N THR A 1 13.57 -9.62 9.36
CA THR A 1 12.72 -8.78 10.23
C THR A 1 12.07 -9.67 11.30
N PHE A 2 11.40 -9.11 12.32
CA PHE A 2 10.65 -9.91 13.30
C PHE A 2 9.42 -10.57 12.68
N ASP A 3 8.84 -9.91 11.70
CA ASP A 3 7.77 -10.40 10.84
C ASP A 3 8.10 -11.80 10.27
N ALA A 4 9.15 -11.93 9.45
CA ALA A 4 9.61 -13.21 8.88
C ALA A 4 10.00 -14.35 9.85
N VAL A 5 9.90 -14.17 11.17
CA VAL A 5 10.16 -15.21 12.18
C VAL A 5 9.01 -16.22 12.21
N ASP A 6 7.78 -15.81 11.96
CA ASP A 6 6.58 -16.65 12.01
C ASP A 6 6.62 -17.78 10.95
N GLY A 7 7.00 -17.48 9.70
CA GLY A 7 7.15 -18.44 8.62
C GLY A 7 8.33 -19.39 8.85
N LYS A 8 9.42 -18.90 9.46
CA LYS A 8 10.53 -19.77 9.91
C LYS A 8 10.06 -20.74 10.98
N GLN A 9 9.29 -20.27 11.95
CA GLN A 9 8.76 -21.09 13.02
C GLN A 9 7.75 -22.11 12.47
N ALA A 10 6.82 -21.70 11.58
CA ALA A 10 5.84 -22.58 10.96
C ALA A 10 6.47 -23.72 10.17
N ARG A 11 7.57 -23.46 9.45
CA ARG A 11 8.36 -24.52 8.78
C ARG A 11 9.03 -25.45 9.78
N ARG A 12 9.60 -24.90 10.86
CA ARG A 12 10.24 -25.71 11.92
C ARG A 12 9.24 -26.64 12.63
N THR A 13 7.99 -26.20 12.79
CA THR A 13 6.93 -26.97 13.46
C THR A 13 6.04 -27.77 12.52
N ASN A 14 6.33 -27.79 11.21
CA ASN A 14 5.47 -28.39 10.17
C ASN A 14 4.01 -27.90 10.24
N SER A 15 3.81 -26.63 10.57
CA SER A 15 2.49 -26.00 10.72
C SER A 15 2.22 -24.91 9.66
N SER A 16 2.98 -24.90 8.56
CA SER A 16 2.73 -24.02 7.42
C SER A 16 1.37 -24.30 6.80
N SER A 17 0.59 -23.25 6.52
CA SER A 17 -0.73 -23.36 5.89
C SER A 17 -1.01 -22.18 4.96
N PRO A 18 -1.85 -22.35 3.92
CA PRO A 18 -2.28 -21.26 3.05
C PRO A 18 -2.98 -20.12 3.81
N LEU A 19 -3.63 -20.45 4.92
CA LEU A 19 -4.32 -19.48 5.76
C LEU A 19 -3.35 -18.65 6.61
N GLY A 20 -2.26 -19.26 7.11
CA GLY A 20 -1.17 -18.53 7.75
C GLY A 20 -0.49 -17.58 6.78
N GLU A 21 -0.23 -18.02 5.55
CA GLU A 21 0.29 -17.17 4.48
C GLU A 21 -0.67 -16.01 4.13
N LEU A 22 -1.98 -16.25 4.07
CA LEU A 22 -2.96 -15.19 3.85
C LEU A 22 -2.96 -14.14 4.97
N PHE A 23 -2.80 -14.57 6.23
CA PHE A 23 -2.77 -13.67 7.38
C PHE A 23 -1.48 -12.83 7.41
N ASP A 24 -0.32 -13.45 7.15
CA ASP A 24 0.99 -12.80 7.02
C ASP A 24 0.94 -11.67 5.97
N HIS A 25 0.49 -11.97 4.76
CA HIS A 25 0.29 -10.96 3.71
C HIS A 25 -0.72 -9.88 4.10
N GLY A 26 -1.76 -10.23 4.85
CA GLY A 26 -2.74 -9.27 5.37
C GLY A 26 -2.11 -8.28 6.36
N CYS A 27 -1.17 -8.72 7.18
CA CYS A 27 -0.39 -7.87 8.09
C CYS A 27 0.61 -7.00 7.32
N ASP A 28 1.33 -7.57 6.34
CA ASP A 28 2.25 -6.82 5.48
C ASP A 28 1.55 -5.69 4.70
N ALA A 29 0.34 -5.96 4.19
CA ALA A 29 -0.47 -4.98 3.49
C ALA A 29 -0.84 -3.79 4.39
N LEU A 30 -1.12 -4.03 5.68
CA LEU A 30 -1.32 -2.97 6.66
C LEU A 30 -0.02 -2.24 7.00
N ALA A 31 1.07 -2.98 7.16
CA ALA A 31 2.38 -2.41 7.41
C ALA A 31 2.76 -1.40 6.33
N CYS A 32 2.48 -1.70 5.05
CA CYS A 32 2.66 -0.76 3.94
C CYS A 32 1.97 0.60 4.18
N ALA A 33 0.75 0.60 4.74
CA ALA A 33 0.00 1.83 5.02
C ALA A 33 0.60 2.61 6.20
N PHE A 34 0.88 1.94 7.32
CA PHE A 34 1.42 2.58 8.52
C PHE A 34 2.85 3.10 8.34
N GLU A 35 3.73 2.28 7.75
CA GLU A 35 5.11 2.66 7.46
C GLU A 35 5.14 3.84 6.48
N THR A 36 4.28 3.84 5.47
CA THR A 36 4.20 4.99 4.56
C THR A 36 3.72 6.27 5.26
N MET A 37 2.73 6.20 6.15
CA MET A 37 2.29 7.39 6.89
C MET A 37 3.40 7.92 7.81
N ALA A 38 4.14 7.03 8.47
CA ALA A 38 5.28 7.39 9.29
C ALA A 38 6.39 8.06 8.45
N TYR A 39 6.71 7.48 7.28
CA TYR A 39 7.68 8.05 6.35
C TYR A 39 7.20 9.38 5.76
N GLY A 40 5.93 9.50 5.36
CA GLY A 40 5.38 10.74 4.81
C GLY A 40 5.41 11.90 5.80
N SER A 41 5.17 11.59 7.08
CA SER A 41 5.35 12.55 8.18
C SER A 41 6.82 12.95 8.36
N THR A 42 7.73 11.98 8.27
CA THR A 42 9.18 12.20 8.37
C THR A 42 9.70 13.06 7.22
N ALA A 43 9.25 12.79 5.99
CA ALA A 43 9.66 13.49 4.79
C ALA A 43 8.87 14.79 4.53
N MET A 44 7.94 15.17 5.43
CA MET A 44 7.07 16.34 5.27
C MET A 44 6.44 16.45 3.87
N CYS A 45 6.07 15.32 3.26
CA CYS A 45 5.71 15.27 1.84
C CYS A 45 4.21 15.47 1.56
N GLY A 46 3.39 15.65 2.61
CA GLY A 46 1.97 16.03 2.49
C GLY A 46 1.18 15.08 1.59
N ARG A 47 0.58 15.61 0.52
CA ARG A 47 -0.17 14.84 -0.50
C ARG A 47 0.67 13.72 -1.10
N ASP A 48 1.99 13.87 -1.21
CA ASP A 48 2.84 12.86 -1.82
C ASP A 48 2.98 11.59 -0.97
N THR A 49 2.57 11.63 0.30
CA THR A 49 2.44 10.44 1.16
C THR A 49 1.55 9.37 0.52
N PHE A 50 0.48 9.78 -0.17
CA PHE A 50 -0.39 8.85 -0.90
C PHE A 50 0.33 8.18 -2.07
N TRP A 51 1.19 8.90 -2.78
CA TRP A 51 1.99 8.34 -3.86
C TRP A 51 3.08 7.41 -3.37
N PHE A 52 3.71 7.72 -2.22
CA PHE A 52 4.60 6.79 -1.53
C PHE A 52 3.88 5.48 -1.17
N TRP A 53 2.60 5.55 -0.81
CA TRP A 53 1.83 4.35 -0.46
C TRP A 53 1.54 3.53 -1.71
N ILE A 54 1.18 4.18 -2.81
CA ILE A 54 0.97 3.52 -4.11
C ILE A 54 2.23 2.77 -4.56
N ILE A 55 3.41 3.38 -4.47
CA ILE A 55 4.65 2.73 -4.91
C ILE A 55 5.08 1.57 -3.99
N SER A 56 4.54 1.49 -2.78
CA SER A 56 4.67 0.33 -1.89
C SER A 56 3.65 -0.76 -2.24
N ALA A 57 2.38 -0.38 -2.43
CA ALA A 57 1.27 -1.32 -2.69
C ALA A 57 1.37 -2.01 -4.05
N ILE A 58 1.84 -1.29 -5.08
CA ILE A 58 1.95 -1.83 -6.45
C ILE A 58 2.91 -3.03 -6.53
N PRO A 59 4.18 -2.95 -6.08
CA PRO A 59 5.08 -4.10 -6.06
C PRO A 59 4.56 -5.24 -5.18
N PHE A 60 3.93 -4.92 -4.04
CA PHE A 60 3.34 -5.93 -3.16
C PHE A 60 2.30 -6.76 -3.90
N ILE A 61 1.27 -6.13 -4.48
CA ILE A 61 0.27 -6.81 -5.30
C ILE A 61 0.88 -7.54 -6.49
N GLY A 62 1.89 -6.93 -7.14
CA GLY A 62 2.62 -7.56 -8.23
C GLY A 62 3.24 -8.90 -7.81
N SER A 63 3.89 -8.95 -6.65
CA SER A 63 4.49 -10.16 -6.10
C SER A 63 3.45 -11.20 -5.65
N THR A 64 2.34 -10.78 -5.04
CA THR A 64 1.23 -11.69 -4.68
C THR A 64 0.58 -12.28 -5.93
N TRP A 65 0.33 -11.44 -6.93
CA TRP A 65 -0.21 -11.85 -8.23
C TRP A 65 0.74 -12.80 -8.97
N GLU A 66 2.05 -12.51 -8.96
CA GLU A 66 3.05 -13.41 -9.51
C GLU A 66 3.02 -14.77 -8.81
N THR A 67 3.05 -14.76 -7.48
CA THR A 67 3.03 -15.96 -6.63
C THR A 67 1.81 -16.82 -6.90
N TYR A 68 0.64 -16.22 -7.14
CA TYR A 68 -0.57 -16.97 -7.51
C TYR A 68 -0.38 -17.83 -8.77
N PHE A 69 0.34 -17.33 -9.78
CA PHE A 69 0.58 -18.08 -11.02
C PHE A 69 1.78 -19.03 -10.93
N THR A 70 2.87 -18.59 -10.29
CA THR A 70 4.12 -19.34 -10.17
C THR A 70 4.08 -20.41 -9.08
N ASN A 71 3.23 -20.23 -8.05
CA ASN A 71 3.23 -20.94 -6.76
C ASN A 71 4.55 -20.77 -5.97
N ILE A 72 5.33 -19.73 -6.29
CA ILE A 72 6.62 -19.46 -5.66
C ILE A 72 6.73 -17.95 -5.44
N LEU A 73 6.83 -17.56 -4.17
CA LEU A 73 7.20 -16.20 -3.79
C LEU A 73 8.70 -15.99 -4.04
N THR A 74 9.03 -15.30 -5.13
CA THR A 74 10.41 -15.02 -5.50
C THR A 74 10.87 -13.75 -4.80
N LEU A 75 11.67 -13.89 -3.75
CA LEU A 75 12.33 -12.78 -3.06
C LEU A 75 13.79 -12.68 -3.52
N PRO A 76 14.13 -11.77 -4.45
CA PRO A 76 15.52 -11.52 -4.82
C PRO A 76 16.33 -10.96 -3.64
N VAL A 77 17.66 -10.99 -3.78
CA VAL A 77 18.60 -10.48 -2.76
C VAL A 77 18.30 -9.03 -2.38
N VAL A 78 17.90 -8.21 -3.36
CA VAL A 78 17.29 -6.90 -3.14
C VAL A 78 15.81 -7.07 -3.42
N ASN A 79 14.99 -7.14 -2.36
CA ASN A 79 13.54 -7.26 -2.41
C ASN A 79 12.87 -6.00 -1.87
N GLY A 80 11.58 -5.82 -2.20
CA GLY A 80 10.81 -4.69 -1.71
C GLY A 80 10.69 -4.65 -0.18
N PRO A 81 10.22 -5.73 0.47
CA PRO A 81 9.91 -5.69 1.91
C PRO A 81 11.12 -5.46 2.81
N THR A 82 12.26 -6.10 2.57
CA THR A 82 13.42 -6.01 3.48
C THR A 82 14.20 -4.71 3.24
N GLU A 83 14.63 -4.47 2.00
CA GLU A 83 15.44 -3.31 1.66
C GLU A 83 14.62 -2.01 1.69
N GLY A 84 13.33 -2.06 1.32
CA GLY A 84 12.43 -0.92 1.42
C GLY A 84 12.23 -0.43 2.85
N LEU A 85 11.99 -1.35 3.79
CA LEU A 85 11.89 -1.00 5.22
C LEU A 85 13.23 -0.48 5.76
N ALA A 86 14.35 -1.10 5.37
CA ALA A 86 15.67 -0.60 5.75
C ALA A 86 15.92 0.83 5.24
N LEU A 87 15.50 1.15 4.01
CA LEU A 87 15.58 2.51 3.45
C LEU A 87 14.71 3.50 4.23
N ILE A 88 13.50 3.10 4.62
CA ILE A 88 12.61 3.93 5.47
C ILE A 88 13.29 4.22 6.82
N TYR A 89 13.84 3.21 7.49
CA TYR A 89 14.54 3.38 8.77
C TYR A 89 15.77 4.27 8.63
N CYS A 90 16.59 4.06 7.60
CA CYS A 90 17.69 4.98 7.28
C CYS A 90 17.19 6.40 7.04
N GLY A 91 16.06 6.56 6.35
CA GLY A 91 15.39 7.85 6.15
C GLY A 91 15.01 8.52 7.46
N HIS A 92 14.43 7.79 8.42
CA HIS A 92 14.11 8.33 9.75
C HIS A 92 15.36 8.81 10.50
N PHE A 93 16.41 7.99 10.56
CA PHE A 93 17.65 8.38 11.23
C PHE A 93 18.34 9.55 10.57
N PHE A 94 18.40 9.55 9.23
CA PHE A 94 18.94 10.68 8.48
C PHE A 94 18.17 11.96 8.77
N THR A 95 16.83 11.89 8.75
CA THR A 95 15.96 13.03 9.07
C THR A 95 16.17 13.57 10.48
N ALA A 96 16.42 12.69 11.46
CA ALA A 96 16.73 13.11 12.82
C ALA A 96 18.02 13.95 12.91
N ILE A 97 18.94 13.81 11.95
CA ILE A 97 20.19 14.56 11.89
C ILE A 97 20.03 15.86 11.10
N VAL A 98 19.38 15.80 9.92
CA VAL A 98 19.34 16.95 8.98
C VAL A 98 18.08 17.80 9.09
N GLY A 99 17.05 17.33 9.79
CA GLY A 99 15.74 17.95 9.86
C GLY A 99 14.81 17.54 8.70
N ALA A 100 13.51 17.57 8.96
CA ALA A 100 12.49 17.16 7.98
C ALA A 100 12.35 18.13 6.80
N GLU A 101 12.72 19.40 6.98
CA GLU A 101 12.74 20.43 5.94
C GLU A 101 13.64 20.05 4.77
N TRP A 102 14.69 19.25 5.00
CA TRP A 102 15.58 18.74 3.94
C TRP A 102 14.82 17.96 2.85
N TRP A 103 13.72 17.30 3.19
CA TRP A 103 12.89 16.58 2.23
C TRP A 103 11.89 17.48 1.49
N ALA A 104 11.45 18.54 2.16
CA ALA A 104 10.44 19.47 1.65
C ALA A 104 11.03 20.57 0.76
N GLN A 105 12.30 20.92 0.98
CA GLN A 105 13.02 21.92 0.18
C GLN A 105 13.37 21.39 -1.23
N GLN A 106 13.80 22.31 -2.09
CA GLN A 106 14.20 22.03 -3.47
C GLN A 106 15.39 21.08 -3.53
N PHE A 107 15.42 20.18 -4.51
CA PHE A 107 16.43 19.13 -4.59
C PHE A 107 17.86 19.68 -4.68
N GLY A 108 18.08 20.76 -5.42
CA GLY A 108 19.42 21.35 -5.51
C GLY A 108 19.85 22.08 -4.24
N GLU A 109 18.93 22.43 -3.34
CA GLU A 109 19.28 22.92 -1.99
C GLU A 109 19.70 21.76 -1.08
N SER A 110 19.01 20.62 -1.19
CA SER A 110 19.31 19.40 -0.42
C SER A 110 20.60 18.72 -0.86
N ILE A 111 20.87 18.69 -2.16
CA ILE A 111 22.07 18.10 -2.75
C ILE A 111 22.68 19.09 -3.76
N PRO A 112 23.49 20.07 -3.29
CA PRO A 112 24.06 21.12 -4.14
C PRO A 112 24.90 20.63 -5.31
N LEU A 113 25.44 19.41 -5.23
CA LEU A 113 26.18 18.77 -6.31
C LEU A 113 25.37 18.62 -7.62
N PHE A 114 24.04 18.51 -7.52
CA PHE A 114 23.14 18.36 -8.67
C PHE A 114 22.34 19.62 -9.02
N SER A 115 22.62 20.75 -8.36
CA SER A 115 21.96 22.04 -8.59
C SER A 115 22.03 22.55 -10.04
N TRP A 116 23.02 22.09 -10.81
CA TRP A 116 23.21 22.45 -12.22
C TRP A 116 22.20 21.78 -13.16
N VAL A 117 21.41 20.80 -12.67
CA VAL A 117 20.40 20.09 -13.47
C VAL A 117 19.04 20.81 -13.33
N PRO A 118 18.60 21.60 -14.33
CA PRO A 118 17.51 22.57 -14.14
C PRO A 118 16.17 21.91 -13.79
N PHE A 119 15.88 20.76 -14.38
CA PHE A 119 14.60 20.06 -14.17
C PHE A 119 14.52 19.32 -12.82
N LEU A 120 15.66 18.98 -12.20
CA LEU A 120 15.67 18.38 -10.86
C LEU A 120 15.64 19.46 -9.79
N ASN A 121 16.29 20.60 -10.04
CA ASN A 121 16.49 21.64 -9.06
C ASN A 121 15.18 22.21 -8.50
N GLU A 122 14.16 22.41 -9.34
CA GLU A 122 12.88 23.01 -8.93
C GLU A 122 11.91 22.03 -8.26
N ILE A 123 12.22 20.74 -8.23
CA ILE A 123 11.36 19.70 -7.65
C ILE A 123 11.76 19.49 -6.18
N THR A 124 10.77 19.25 -5.31
CA THR A 124 11.04 18.92 -3.90
C THR A 124 11.83 17.61 -3.79
N THR A 125 12.72 17.53 -2.82
CA THR A 125 13.61 16.37 -2.64
C THR A 125 12.82 15.06 -2.45
N SER A 126 11.74 15.09 -1.67
CA SER A 126 10.83 13.96 -1.50
C SER A 126 10.24 13.45 -2.82
N ARG A 127 9.88 14.35 -3.76
CA ARG A 127 9.38 13.96 -5.09
C ARG A 127 10.47 13.39 -5.98
N VAL A 128 11.70 13.89 -5.91
CA VAL A 128 12.82 13.30 -6.65
C VAL A 128 13.06 11.86 -6.18
N VAL A 129 13.00 11.61 -4.87
CA VAL A 129 13.09 10.25 -4.31
C VAL A 129 11.94 9.38 -4.79
N LEU A 130 10.69 9.87 -4.74
CA LEU A 130 9.52 9.17 -5.25
C LEU A 130 9.70 8.75 -6.73
N ILE A 131 10.08 9.70 -7.60
CA ILE A 131 10.29 9.44 -9.04
C ILE A 131 11.42 8.43 -9.25
N THR A 132 12.50 8.55 -8.48
CA THR A 132 13.63 7.62 -8.55
C THR A 132 13.22 6.21 -8.13
N MET A 133 12.43 6.06 -7.06
CA MET A 133 11.88 4.77 -6.63
C MET A 133 10.95 4.17 -7.69
N VAL A 134 10.11 4.98 -8.34
CA VAL A 134 9.27 4.51 -9.45
C VAL A 134 10.13 3.97 -10.60
N ALA A 135 11.13 4.75 -11.03
CA ALA A 135 11.96 4.43 -12.19
C ALA A 135 12.85 3.19 -11.97
N PHE A 136 13.47 3.07 -10.80
CA PHE A 136 14.50 2.07 -10.55
C PHE A 136 14.06 0.91 -9.64
N ALA A 137 12.96 1.03 -8.92
CA ALA A 137 12.43 -0.05 -8.08
C ALA A 137 11.10 -0.60 -8.61
N VAL A 138 10.07 0.25 -8.74
CA VAL A 138 8.71 -0.20 -9.07
C VAL A 138 8.62 -0.74 -10.49
N ILE A 139 9.05 0.04 -11.49
CA ILE A 139 8.94 -0.35 -12.90
C ILE A 139 9.70 -1.66 -13.19
N PRO A 140 10.97 -1.82 -12.77
CA PRO A 140 11.68 -3.08 -12.96
C PRO A 140 10.99 -4.26 -12.26
N THR A 141 10.55 -4.08 -11.01
CA THR A 141 9.86 -5.14 -10.26
C THR A 141 8.61 -5.61 -10.98
N LEU A 142 7.75 -4.69 -11.43
CA LEU A 142 6.56 -5.04 -12.20
C LEU A 142 6.90 -5.72 -13.54
N ALA A 143 7.92 -5.23 -14.25
CA ALA A 143 8.34 -5.81 -15.52
C ALA A 143 8.80 -7.27 -15.33
N PHE A 144 9.53 -7.56 -14.25
CA PHE A 144 9.92 -8.92 -13.90
C PHE A 144 8.72 -9.79 -13.52
N SER A 145 7.80 -9.31 -12.67
CA SER A 145 6.60 -10.06 -12.31
C SER A 145 5.73 -10.38 -13.52
N VAL A 146 5.51 -9.41 -14.42
CA VAL A 146 4.80 -9.62 -15.70
C VAL A 146 5.51 -10.66 -16.57
N SER A 147 6.84 -10.57 -16.69
CA SER A 147 7.63 -11.53 -17.46
C SER A 147 7.54 -12.95 -16.89
N ASN A 148 7.60 -13.09 -15.57
CA ASN A 148 7.55 -14.37 -14.88
C ASN A 148 6.17 -15.03 -15.03
N VAL A 149 5.09 -14.29 -14.83
CA VAL A 149 3.73 -14.80 -15.07
C VAL A 149 3.55 -15.20 -16.53
N TYR A 150 3.98 -14.35 -17.48
CA TYR A 150 3.91 -14.66 -18.91
C TYR A 150 4.59 -16.00 -19.24
N LYS A 151 5.80 -16.25 -18.73
CA LYS A 151 6.54 -17.51 -18.94
C LYS A 151 5.80 -18.73 -18.39
N VAL A 152 5.05 -18.60 -17.31
CA VAL A 152 4.29 -19.71 -16.71
C VAL A 152 2.99 -20.00 -17.45
N ILE A 153 2.28 -18.95 -17.90
CA ILE A 153 0.97 -19.11 -18.55
C ILE A 153 1.07 -19.51 -20.03
N GLN A 154 2.13 -19.09 -20.74
CA GLN A 154 2.28 -19.35 -22.18
C GLN A 154 2.31 -20.85 -22.53
N PRO A 155 3.12 -21.71 -21.88
CA PRO A 155 3.12 -23.15 -22.16
C PRO A 155 1.78 -23.82 -21.83
N ARG A 156 1.00 -23.25 -20.91
CA ARG A 156 -0.32 -23.72 -20.50
C ARG A 156 -1.44 -23.21 -21.42
N LYS A 157 -1.12 -22.47 -22.49
CA LYS A 157 -2.08 -21.76 -23.36
C LYS A 157 -3.01 -20.81 -22.56
N GLY A 158 -2.53 -20.30 -21.43
CA GLY A 158 -3.25 -19.34 -20.60
C GLY A 158 -3.25 -17.94 -21.21
N SER A 159 -4.28 -17.15 -20.90
CA SER A 159 -4.41 -15.79 -21.40
C SER A 159 -3.84 -14.77 -20.42
N MET A 160 -2.92 -13.94 -20.90
CA MET A 160 -2.38 -12.82 -20.11
C MET A 160 -3.47 -11.81 -19.74
N PHE A 161 -4.48 -11.64 -20.60
CA PHE A 161 -5.61 -10.76 -20.35
C PHE A 161 -6.41 -11.22 -19.13
N VAL A 162 -6.67 -12.52 -19.02
CA VAL A 162 -7.37 -13.12 -17.86
C VAL A 162 -6.50 -13.03 -16.61
N ALA A 163 -5.19 -13.21 -16.74
CA ALA A 163 -4.28 -13.04 -15.61
C ALA A 163 -4.30 -11.60 -15.07
N LEU A 164 -4.27 -10.60 -15.96
CA LEU A 164 -4.32 -9.18 -15.59
C LEU A 164 -5.69 -8.76 -15.03
N SER A 165 -6.79 -9.39 -15.45
CA SER A 165 -8.12 -9.05 -14.91
C SER A 165 -8.26 -9.34 -13.41
N MET A 166 -7.42 -10.22 -12.84
CA MET A 166 -7.37 -10.45 -11.40
C MET A 166 -6.91 -9.23 -10.59
N LEU A 167 -6.25 -8.26 -11.23
CA LEU A 167 -5.84 -7.01 -10.61
C LEU A 167 -6.97 -5.96 -10.58
N PHE A 168 -8.12 -6.25 -11.21
CA PHE A 168 -9.25 -5.33 -11.29
C PHE A 168 -9.74 -4.80 -9.94
N PRO A 169 -9.84 -5.62 -8.86
CA PRO A 169 -10.25 -5.12 -7.55
C PRO A 169 -9.33 -4.02 -7.01
N PHE A 170 -8.01 -4.16 -7.18
CA PHE A 170 -7.05 -3.12 -6.78
C PHE A 170 -7.12 -1.89 -7.68
N VAL A 171 -7.21 -2.08 -9.00
CA VAL A 171 -7.37 -0.97 -9.94
C VAL A 171 -8.66 -0.19 -9.66
N GLY A 172 -9.75 -0.90 -9.34
CA GLY A 172 -11.03 -0.31 -8.95
C GLY A 172 -10.94 0.49 -7.65
N LEU A 173 -10.21 0.00 -6.65
CA LEU A 173 -9.94 0.74 -5.41
C LEU A 173 -9.18 2.04 -5.70
N LEU A 174 -8.05 1.97 -6.43
CA LEU A 174 -7.25 3.14 -6.77
C LEU A 174 -8.03 4.15 -7.61
N ALA A 175 -8.71 3.69 -8.66
CA ALA A 175 -9.53 4.54 -9.51
C ALA A 175 -10.65 5.19 -8.69
N GLY A 176 -11.30 4.45 -7.80
CA GLY A 176 -12.33 4.95 -6.91
C GLY A 176 -11.84 6.09 -6.01
N VAL A 177 -10.71 5.90 -5.35
CA VAL A 177 -10.11 6.92 -4.46
C VAL A 177 -9.67 8.15 -5.26
N LEU A 178 -9.06 7.97 -6.43
CA LEU A 178 -8.63 9.09 -7.29
C LEU A 178 -9.82 9.86 -7.89
N ILE A 179 -10.89 9.16 -8.29
CA ILE A 179 -12.13 9.80 -8.74
C ILE A 179 -12.78 10.54 -7.58
N TRP A 180 -12.80 9.96 -6.38
CA TRP A 180 -13.32 10.63 -5.19
C TRP A 180 -12.51 11.90 -4.89
N ASP A 181 -11.18 11.86 -4.89
CA ASP A 181 -10.33 13.04 -4.71
C ASP A 181 -10.55 14.10 -5.79
N TYR A 182 -10.65 13.69 -7.06
CA TYR A 182 -10.90 14.60 -8.18
C TYR A 182 -12.28 15.28 -8.10
N LEU A 183 -13.31 14.54 -7.68
CA LEU A 183 -14.67 15.07 -7.52
C LEU A 183 -14.83 15.86 -6.22
N SER A 184 -14.02 15.59 -5.21
CA SER A 184 -14.11 16.21 -3.90
C SER A 184 -13.93 17.73 -3.99
N PRO A 185 -14.81 18.53 -3.36
CA PRO A 185 -14.58 19.96 -3.16
C PRO A 185 -13.45 20.26 -2.17
N THR A 186 -13.13 19.32 -1.27
CA THR A 186 -12.13 19.51 -0.20
C THR A 186 -10.73 19.09 -0.62
N ASP A 187 -10.49 18.51 -1.79
CA ASP A 187 -9.14 18.05 -2.20
C ASP A 187 -8.54 17.07 -1.16
N LEU A 188 -9.19 15.91 -1.01
CA LEU A 188 -8.99 14.96 0.10
C LEU A 188 -7.54 14.56 0.34
N ILE A 189 -6.82 14.17 -0.72
CA ILE A 189 -5.43 13.71 -0.61
C ILE A 189 -4.53 14.85 -0.11
N ARG A 190 -4.88 16.10 -0.43
CA ARG A 190 -4.13 17.27 0.03
C ARG A 190 -4.40 17.59 1.49
N ASN A 191 -5.68 17.59 1.90
CA ASN A 191 -6.07 18.06 3.23
C ASN A 191 -6.09 16.96 4.29
N TYR A 192 -6.31 15.70 3.89
CA TYR A 192 -6.38 14.54 4.78
C TYR A 192 -5.52 13.35 4.32
N PRO A 193 -4.23 13.55 3.96
CA PRO A 193 -3.39 12.49 3.37
C PRO A 193 -3.31 11.23 4.22
N HIS A 194 -3.16 11.37 5.55
CA HIS A 194 -3.06 10.22 6.46
C HIS A 194 -4.37 9.42 6.54
N LEU A 195 -5.52 10.10 6.59
CA LEU A 195 -6.81 9.40 6.62
C LEU A 195 -7.11 8.70 5.30
N VAL A 196 -6.74 9.32 4.16
CA VAL A 196 -6.86 8.67 2.86
C VAL A 196 -5.95 7.45 2.79
N VAL A 197 -4.68 7.54 3.21
CA VAL A 197 -3.77 6.39 3.21
C VAL A 197 -4.23 5.29 4.17
N LEU A 198 -4.69 5.65 5.37
CA LEU A 198 -5.21 4.69 6.34
C LEU A 198 -6.43 3.94 5.79
N GLY A 199 -7.45 4.68 5.33
CA GLY A 199 -8.66 4.08 4.80
C GLY A 199 -8.39 3.23 3.56
N THR A 200 -7.59 3.75 2.61
CA THR A 200 -7.23 3.01 1.40
C THR A 200 -6.35 1.79 1.72
N GLY A 201 -5.43 1.91 2.68
CA GLY A 201 -4.56 0.84 3.14
C GLY A 201 -5.31 -0.30 3.85
N LEU A 202 -6.29 0.03 4.70
CA LEU A 202 -7.18 -0.94 5.33
C LEU A 202 -8.05 -1.66 4.29
N ALA A 203 -8.61 -0.90 3.34
CA ALA A 203 -9.37 -1.49 2.23
C ALA A 203 -8.48 -2.33 1.32
N PHE A 204 -7.22 -1.96 1.15
CA PHE A 204 -6.21 -2.72 0.42
C PHE A 204 -5.88 -4.05 1.12
N GLY A 205 -5.72 -4.05 2.45
CA GLY A 205 -5.54 -5.28 3.24
C GLY A 205 -6.77 -6.20 3.23
N PHE A 206 -7.94 -5.71 2.81
CA PHE A 206 -9.19 -6.46 2.83
C PHE A 206 -9.80 -6.78 1.45
N ILE A 207 -9.44 -6.03 0.40
CA ILE A 207 -10.01 -5.99 -0.98
C ILE A 207 -11.35 -6.76 -1.16
N VAL A 208 -12.34 -6.38 -0.37
CA VAL A 208 -13.79 -6.63 -0.55
C VAL A 208 -14.61 -5.36 -0.18
N SER A 209 -13.98 -4.24 0.23
CA SER A 209 -14.67 -3.00 0.69
C SER A 209 -15.31 -2.16 -0.42
N LEU A 210 -16.02 -2.79 -1.37
CA LEU A 210 -16.64 -2.14 -2.53
C LEU A 210 -17.99 -1.45 -2.23
N LEU A 211 -18.57 -1.62 -1.04
CA LEU A 211 -19.90 -1.08 -0.74
C LEU A 211 -19.90 0.39 -0.28
N TYR A 212 -18.85 0.85 0.42
CA TYR A 212 -18.81 2.21 0.96
C TYR A 212 -18.31 3.25 -0.05
N LEU A 213 -17.51 2.82 -1.01
CA LEU A 213 -16.95 3.66 -2.07
C LEU A 213 -18.03 4.28 -3.00
N PRO A 214 -19.08 3.55 -3.44
CA PRO A 214 -20.21 4.13 -4.16
C PRO A 214 -20.92 5.26 -3.41
N PHE A 215 -21.07 5.14 -2.09
CA PHE A 215 -21.70 6.18 -1.26
C PHE A 215 -20.83 7.45 -1.21
N ALA A 216 -19.52 7.28 -1.02
CA ALA A 216 -18.56 8.38 -1.04
C ALA A 216 -18.53 9.11 -2.41
N LEU A 217 -18.51 8.35 -3.51
CA LEU A 217 -18.59 8.88 -4.87
C LEU A 217 -19.90 9.62 -5.13
N ALA A 218 -21.04 9.08 -4.67
CA ALA A 218 -22.33 9.75 -4.78
C ALA A 218 -22.35 11.07 -4.01
N ASN A 219 -21.81 11.11 -2.78
CA ASN A 219 -21.72 12.33 -1.97
C ASN A 219 -20.87 13.42 -2.65
N ALA A 220 -19.71 13.04 -3.21
CA ALA A 220 -18.84 13.94 -3.96
C ALA A 220 -19.50 14.45 -5.26
N LEU A 221 -20.21 13.57 -5.98
CA LEU A 221 -20.95 13.95 -7.18
C LEU A 221 -22.07 14.94 -6.87
N THR A 222 -22.83 14.72 -5.78
CA THR A 222 -23.84 15.68 -5.34
C THR A 222 -23.22 17.02 -4.98
N ALA A 223 -22.07 17.04 -4.31
CA ALA A 223 -21.35 18.28 -4.02
C ALA A 223 -21.00 19.05 -5.31
N ARG A 224 -20.48 18.36 -6.33
CA ARG A 224 -20.20 18.96 -7.64
C ARG A 224 -21.43 19.52 -8.32
N LEU A 225 -22.56 18.83 -8.24
CA LEU A 225 -23.83 19.27 -8.82
C LEU A 225 -24.48 20.42 -8.04
N ASN A 226 -24.19 20.54 -6.74
CA ASN A 226 -24.82 21.50 -5.82
C ASN A 226 -23.87 22.65 -5.45
N ASN A 227 -23.12 23.20 -6.41
CA ASN A 227 -22.21 24.34 -6.24
C ASN A 227 -21.19 24.17 -5.07
N GLY A 228 -20.71 22.96 -4.83
CA GLY A 228 -19.72 22.64 -3.80
C GLY A 228 -20.31 22.21 -2.45
N VAL A 229 -21.64 22.20 -2.28
CA VAL A 229 -22.28 21.78 -1.02
C VAL A 229 -22.56 20.28 -1.05
N ALA A 230 -21.73 19.51 -0.33
CA ALA A 230 -21.92 18.08 -0.14
C ALA A 230 -23.15 17.75 0.73
N LEU A 231 -23.72 16.55 0.60
CA LEU A 231 -24.83 16.09 1.45
C LEU A 231 -24.37 15.83 2.88
N VAL A 232 -23.17 15.28 3.01
CA VAL A 232 -22.47 15.03 4.27
C VAL A 232 -21.06 15.59 4.16
N ASP A 233 -20.59 16.20 5.24
CA ASP A 233 -19.21 16.68 5.35
C ASP A 233 -18.21 15.53 5.08
N GLU A 234 -17.23 15.79 4.21
CA GLU A 234 -16.33 14.77 3.71
C GLU A 234 -15.40 14.19 4.77
N PHE A 235 -15.12 14.93 5.85
CA PHE A 235 -14.36 14.38 6.98
C PHE A 235 -15.13 13.24 7.63
N TRP A 236 -16.44 13.39 7.86
CA TRP A 236 -17.25 12.34 8.46
C TRP A 236 -17.43 11.14 7.54
N VAL A 237 -17.52 11.36 6.22
CA VAL A 237 -17.54 10.27 5.23
C VAL A 237 -16.21 9.51 5.23
N LEU A 238 -15.07 10.21 5.25
CA LEU A 238 -13.75 9.60 5.28
C LEU A 238 -13.48 8.85 6.60
N LEU A 239 -13.89 9.42 7.73
CA LEU A 239 -13.80 8.77 9.03
C LEU A 239 -14.70 7.53 9.08
N GLY A 240 -15.94 7.63 8.60
CA GLY A 240 -16.86 6.51 8.48
C GLY A 240 -16.29 5.37 7.62
N TYR A 241 -15.65 5.72 6.50
CA TYR A 241 -14.92 4.77 5.66
C TYR A 241 -13.79 4.07 6.41
N CYS A 242 -12.96 4.80 7.17
CA CYS A 242 -11.89 4.22 7.97
C CYS A 242 -12.42 3.27 9.06
N ILE A 243 -13.48 3.68 9.77
CA ILE A 243 -14.10 2.86 10.83
C ILE A 243 -14.71 1.59 10.23
N PHE A 244 -15.44 1.72 9.13
CA PHE A 244 -16.07 0.59 8.46
C PHE A 244 -15.05 -0.42 7.93
N THR A 245 -13.99 0.05 7.26
CA THR A 245 -12.91 -0.80 6.75
C THR A 245 -12.14 -1.48 7.88
N MET A 246 -11.83 -0.77 8.96
CA MET A 246 -11.24 -1.36 10.16
C MET A 246 -12.13 -2.45 10.78
N ALA A 247 -13.44 -2.19 10.92
CA ALA A 247 -14.36 -3.16 11.49
C ALA A 247 -14.45 -4.44 10.64
N LEU A 248 -14.50 -4.30 9.30
CA LEU A 248 -14.48 -5.43 8.38
C LEU A 248 -13.16 -6.22 8.48
N TYR A 249 -12.02 -5.52 8.51
CA TYR A 249 -10.72 -6.16 8.66
C TYR A 249 -10.64 -6.93 9.98
N MET A 250 -11.05 -6.32 11.10
CA MET A 250 -11.06 -6.98 12.41
C MET A 250 -12.00 -8.18 12.46
N HIS A 251 -13.17 -8.09 11.81
CA HIS A 251 -14.09 -9.22 11.72
C HIS A 251 -13.47 -10.39 10.93
N PHE A 252 -12.79 -10.10 9.82
CA PHE A 252 -12.10 -11.11 9.04
C PHE A 252 -10.93 -11.73 9.80
N ALA A 253 -10.06 -10.90 10.38
CA ALA A 253 -8.93 -11.36 11.18
C ALA A 253 -9.39 -12.27 12.34
N THR A 254 -10.42 -11.85 13.09
CA THR A 254 -10.97 -12.65 14.19
C THR A 254 -11.62 -13.95 13.71
N SER A 255 -12.33 -13.93 12.58
CA SER A 255 -12.92 -15.14 11.98
C SER A 255 -11.86 -16.14 11.53
N VAL A 256 -10.82 -15.67 10.84
CA VAL A 256 -9.68 -16.49 10.42
C VAL A 256 -8.97 -17.11 11.62
N ILE A 257 -8.67 -16.31 12.65
CA ILE A 257 -8.07 -16.81 13.89
C ILE A 257 -8.95 -17.89 14.53
N HIS A 258 -10.27 -17.67 14.58
CA HIS A 258 -11.19 -18.65 15.16
C HIS A 258 -11.24 -19.96 14.36
N GLU A 259 -11.22 -19.88 13.03
CA GLU A 259 -11.20 -21.04 12.15
C GLU A 259 -9.89 -21.83 12.29
N ILE A 260 -8.73 -21.16 12.34
CA ILE A 260 -7.42 -21.79 12.58
C ILE A 260 -7.41 -22.49 13.94
N THR A 261 -7.79 -21.77 15.00
CA THR A 261 -7.74 -22.30 16.37
C THR A 261 -8.65 -23.52 16.53
N THR A 262 -9.82 -23.49 15.91
CA THR A 262 -10.75 -24.62 15.87
C THR A 262 -10.18 -25.79 15.08
N ALA A 263 -9.64 -25.56 13.88
CA ALA A 263 -9.10 -26.60 13.01
C ALA A 263 -7.85 -27.29 13.61
N LEU A 264 -7.00 -26.53 14.30
CA LEU A 264 -5.77 -27.04 14.93
C LEU A 264 -5.96 -27.51 16.38
N GLY A 265 -7.13 -27.26 16.98
CA GLY A 265 -7.40 -27.59 18.39
C GLY A 265 -6.52 -26.81 19.37
N ILE A 266 -6.13 -25.58 19.01
CA ILE A 266 -5.28 -24.69 19.83
C ILE A 266 -6.05 -23.45 20.27
N TYR A 267 -5.63 -22.80 21.35
CA TYR A 267 -6.17 -21.50 21.77
C TYR A 267 -5.32 -20.36 21.22
N CYS A 268 -5.95 -19.27 20.73
CA CYS A 268 -5.23 -18.09 20.24
C CYS A 268 -4.39 -17.44 21.35
N PHE A 269 -4.97 -17.28 22.55
CA PHE A 269 -4.28 -16.84 23.74
C PHE A 269 -4.45 -17.89 24.82
N ARG A 270 -3.33 -18.46 25.28
CA ARG A 270 -3.27 -19.28 26.47
C ARG A 270 -2.47 -18.50 27.51
N PHE A 271 -3.15 -17.86 28.46
CA PHE A 271 -2.47 -17.35 29.64
C PHE A 271 -2.01 -18.58 30.43
N VAL A 272 -0.68 -18.73 30.52
CA VAL A 272 -0.02 -19.73 31.38
C VAL A 272 0.15 -19.13 32.76
#